data_AF-A0A833A6S2-F1
#
_entry.id   AF-A0A833A6S2-F1
#
_cell.length_a   1.000
_cell.length_b   1.000
_cell.length_c   1.000
_cell.angle_alpha   90.00
_cell.angle_beta   90.00
_cell.angle_gamma   90.00
#
_symmetry.space_group_name_H-M   'P 1'
#
loop_
_entity.id
_entity.type
_entity.pdbx_description
1 polymer ?
#
loop_
_entity_poly.entity_id
_entity_poly.type
_entity_poly.pdbx_seq_one_letter_code
_entity_poly.pdbx_strand_id
1 'polypeptide(L)'
;MANIVVKKLNTTPVEERDIEIVERKGLGHPDSICDGIAESVSTALCKMYREKVGTILHHNTDQVELVGGHAYPKFGGGHMVNPIYILISGRATMEILDKEKGEIVKLPTGTVAVEAARAYLRKTLRNLNIDRDVIIDCRMGQGSTDLVEVFERRKSEIPLANDTSFGVGYAPLSTTEKLVLETEKFLNSKELKEEIPAVGEDIKVMGLREGKKITLTIAMAVVDKYVNSLEEYYEVKRKVKEKVEKLAKEIAKDYQVEVFINTADCGESVYLTVTGTSAEMGDDGSVGRGNRVNGLITPFRPMSMEAASGKNPVNHVGKIYNILAHIIAREVAEIEGVKECYVRILSQIGRPINEPKILDIEIITEEGYSIEEIEPRAKDIAEKWLNKIPEVMEKVIKGEIKTF
;
A
#
# COMPACT_ATOMS: atom_id res chain seq x y z
N MET A 1 -28.67 -4.93 -11.43
CA MET A 1 -28.09 -6.25 -11.06
C MET A 1 -26.69 -6.34 -11.64
N ALA A 2 -25.70 -6.58 -10.78
CA ALA A 2 -24.31 -6.65 -11.20
C ALA A 2 -24.03 -7.88 -12.08
N ASN A 3 -23.12 -7.72 -13.04
CA ASN A 3 -22.71 -8.82 -13.91
C ASN A 3 -21.59 -9.63 -13.22
N ILE A 4 -21.98 -10.65 -12.46
CA ILE A 4 -21.05 -11.52 -11.72
C ILE A 4 -20.84 -12.81 -12.49
N VAL A 5 -19.59 -13.10 -12.82
CA VAL A 5 -19.17 -14.30 -13.53
C VAL A 5 -18.23 -15.07 -12.63
N VAL A 6 -18.55 -16.33 -12.35
CA VAL A 6 -17.67 -17.26 -11.63
C VAL A 6 -17.29 -18.37 -12.59
N LYS A 7 -16.02 -18.72 -12.65
CA LYS A 7 -15.54 -19.79 -13.52
C LYS A 7 -14.33 -20.52 -12.92
N LYS A 8 -14.17 -21.77 -13.35
CA LYS A 8 -13.00 -22.57 -13.02
C LYS A 8 -11.79 -22.08 -13.80
N LEU A 9 -10.65 -21.96 -13.12
CA LEU A 9 -9.36 -21.66 -13.72
C LEU A 9 -8.50 -22.92 -13.74
N ASN A 10 -8.26 -23.46 -14.94
CA ASN A 10 -7.44 -24.66 -15.14
C ASN A 10 -5.97 -24.28 -15.33
N THR A 11 -5.32 -23.85 -14.24
CA THR A 11 -3.89 -23.53 -14.22
C THR A 11 -3.24 -24.10 -12.96
N THR A 12 -1.92 -24.27 -13.00
CA THR A 12 -1.14 -24.60 -11.80
C THR A 12 -1.22 -23.45 -10.77
N PRO A 13 -1.67 -23.72 -9.53
CA PRO A 13 -1.62 -22.79 -8.41
C PRO A 13 -0.22 -22.21 -8.21
N VAL A 14 -0.11 -20.98 -7.70
CA VAL A 14 1.19 -20.31 -7.55
C VAL A 14 2.13 -21.12 -6.64
N GLU A 15 1.61 -21.65 -5.53
CA GLU A 15 2.36 -22.49 -4.59
C GLU A 15 3.00 -23.72 -5.25
N GLU A 16 2.43 -24.22 -6.34
CA GLU A 16 2.85 -25.45 -7.03
C GLU A 16 3.72 -25.19 -8.27
N ARG A 17 3.95 -23.92 -8.62
CA ARG A 17 4.86 -23.56 -9.70
C ARG A 17 6.31 -23.72 -9.25
N ASP A 18 7.19 -24.05 -10.20
CA ASP A 18 8.63 -24.21 -9.92
C ASP A 18 9.32 -22.91 -9.50
N ILE A 19 8.84 -21.77 -10.01
CA ILE A 19 9.43 -20.45 -9.76
C ILE A 19 8.36 -19.49 -9.28
N GLU A 20 8.69 -18.69 -8.28
CA GLU A 20 7.88 -17.57 -7.80
C GLU A 20 8.77 -16.43 -7.34
N ILE A 21 8.40 -15.19 -7.69
CA ILE A 21 9.06 -13.96 -7.24
C ILE A 21 8.02 -13.11 -6.52
N VAL A 22 8.40 -12.61 -5.34
CA VAL A 22 7.60 -11.70 -4.53
C VAL A 22 8.50 -10.60 -4.00
N GLU A 23 8.05 -9.36 -4.08
CA GLU A 23 8.73 -8.22 -3.48
C GLU A 23 7.80 -7.45 -2.53
N ARG A 24 8.38 -6.88 -1.49
CA ARG A 24 7.75 -5.85 -0.67
C ARG A 24 8.72 -4.70 -0.41
N LYS A 25 8.26 -3.49 -0.69
CA LYS A 25 8.90 -2.25 -0.28
C LYS A 25 8.31 -1.80 1.06
N GLY A 26 9.17 -1.62 2.05
CA GLY A 26 8.78 -1.34 3.42
C GLY A 26 8.55 0.13 3.70
N LEU A 27 8.15 0.43 4.94
CA LEU A 27 7.63 1.76 5.34
C LEU A 27 8.55 2.94 5.01
N GLY A 28 9.87 2.78 5.12
CA GLY A 28 10.84 3.83 4.83
C GLY A 28 11.39 3.83 3.40
N HIS A 29 10.93 2.93 2.52
CA HIS A 29 11.33 2.96 1.12
C HIS A 29 10.72 4.20 0.43
N PRO A 30 11.47 4.94 -0.41
CA PRO A 30 10.99 6.16 -1.06
C PRO A 30 9.60 6.07 -1.70
N ASP A 31 9.35 5.05 -2.53
CA ASP A 31 8.01 4.82 -3.12
C ASP A 31 6.90 4.63 -2.08
N SER A 32 7.17 3.86 -1.01
CA SER A 32 6.21 3.61 0.06
C SER A 32 5.96 4.84 0.94
N ILE A 33 6.96 5.70 1.09
CA ILE A 33 6.81 7.03 1.71
C ILE A 33 5.82 7.87 0.88
N CYS A 34 5.97 7.90 -0.46
CA CYS A 34 5.06 8.60 -1.34
C CYS A 34 3.63 8.07 -1.25
N ASP A 35 3.44 6.75 -1.30
CA ASP A 35 2.13 6.12 -1.11
C ASP A 35 1.51 6.47 0.25
N GLY A 36 2.30 6.42 1.33
CA GLY A 36 1.85 6.73 2.68
C GLY A 36 1.49 8.21 2.89
N ILE A 37 2.25 9.13 2.29
CA ILE A 37 1.93 10.56 2.27
C ILE A 37 0.64 10.79 1.50
N ALA A 38 0.53 10.26 0.28
CA ALA A 38 -0.63 10.42 -0.58
C ALA A 38 -1.92 9.98 0.12
N GLU A 39 -1.90 8.81 0.76
CA GLU A 39 -3.05 8.29 1.50
C GLU A 39 -3.37 9.14 2.74
N SER A 40 -2.35 9.53 3.51
CA SER A 40 -2.53 10.36 4.70
C SER A 40 -3.14 11.72 4.36
N VAL A 41 -2.72 12.33 3.23
CA VAL A 41 -3.30 13.57 2.72
C VAL A 41 -4.78 13.37 2.34
N SER A 42 -5.12 12.31 1.61
CA SER A 42 -6.51 12.01 1.25
C SER A 42 -7.39 11.82 2.50
N THR A 43 -6.95 11.04 3.48
CA THR A 43 -7.66 10.87 4.76
C THR A 43 -7.87 12.19 5.49
N ALA A 44 -6.83 13.03 5.56
CA ALA A 44 -6.92 14.33 6.23
C ALA A 44 -7.89 15.29 5.50
N LEU A 45 -7.89 15.31 4.17
CA LEU A 45 -8.85 16.07 3.37
C LEU A 45 -10.28 15.56 3.58
N CYS A 46 -10.51 14.25 3.57
CA CYS A 46 -11.81 13.66 3.89
C CYS A 46 -12.34 14.12 5.25
N LYS A 47 -11.48 14.10 6.27
CA LYS A 47 -11.83 14.58 7.61
C LYS A 47 -12.20 16.06 7.61
N MET A 48 -11.36 16.91 7.02
CA MET A 48 -11.63 18.35 6.92
C MET A 48 -12.96 18.63 6.19
N TYR A 49 -13.21 17.95 5.06
CA TYR A 49 -14.44 18.14 4.29
C TYR A 49 -15.68 17.75 5.10
N ARG A 50 -15.65 16.61 5.80
CA ARG A 50 -16.75 16.20 6.69
C ARG A 50 -16.99 17.22 7.80
N GLU A 51 -15.94 17.72 8.42
CA GLU A 51 -16.06 18.70 9.52
C GLU A 51 -16.59 20.07 9.05
N LYS A 52 -16.16 20.55 7.87
CA LYS A 52 -16.50 21.90 7.40
C LYS A 52 -17.79 21.97 6.59
N VAL A 53 -18.12 20.93 5.82
CA VAL A 53 -19.25 20.93 4.89
C VAL A 53 -20.13 19.68 4.96
N GLY A 54 -19.89 18.77 5.92
CA GLY A 54 -20.76 17.61 6.19
C GLY A 54 -20.67 16.48 5.15
N THR A 55 -19.82 16.62 4.13
CA THR A 55 -19.63 15.61 3.08
C THR A 55 -18.19 15.61 2.58
N ILE A 56 -17.78 14.54 1.91
CA ILE A 56 -16.46 14.47 1.26
C ILE A 56 -16.57 15.11 -0.11
N LEU A 57 -15.67 16.06 -0.39
CA LEU A 57 -15.57 16.73 -1.68
C LEU A 57 -14.58 16.02 -2.61
N HIS A 58 -14.62 16.38 -3.88
CA HIS A 58 -13.73 15.82 -4.90
C HIS A 58 -12.26 16.18 -4.59
N HIS A 59 -11.41 15.16 -4.60
CA HIS A 59 -9.97 15.28 -4.49
C HIS A 59 -9.33 14.00 -5.00
N ASN A 60 -8.12 14.09 -5.55
CA ASN A 60 -7.25 12.96 -5.84
C ASN A 60 -5.82 13.44 -5.61
N THR A 61 -5.18 12.92 -4.56
CA THR A 61 -3.83 13.28 -4.10
C THR A 61 -2.85 12.14 -4.32
N ASP A 62 -3.11 11.33 -5.34
CA ASP A 62 -2.36 10.14 -5.75
C ASP A 62 -1.13 10.49 -6.61
N GLN A 63 -0.57 11.68 -6.40
CA GLN A 63 0.58 12.22 -7.13
C GLN A 63 1.50 12.88 -6.10
N VAL A 64 2.45 12.10 -5.59
CA VAL A 64 3.51 12.60 -4.71
C VAL A 64 4.84 12.15 -5.30
N GLU A 65 5.74 13.10 -5.44
CA GLU A 65 7.12 12.85 -5.85
C GLU A 65 8.04 13.14 -4.68
N LEU A 66 8.95 12.23 -4.40
CA LEU A 66 10.05 12.39 -3.46
C LEU A 66 11.34 12.44 -4.28
N VAL A 67 12.07 13.53 -4.14
CA VAL A 67 13.41 13.72 -4.69
C VAL A 67 14.41 13.55 -3.55
N GLY A 68 15.36 12.65 -3.74
CA GLY A 68 16.34 12.28 -2.73
C GLY A 68 17.20 13.48 -2.29
N GLY A 69 17.54 13.49 -1.01
CA GLY A 69 18.46 14.44 -0.41
C GLY A 69 19.92 14.05 -0.64
N HIS A 70 20.79 14.58 0.23
CA HIS A 70 22.17 14.12 0.34
C HIS A 70 22.60 14.07 1.80
N ALA A 71 23.32 13.01 2.19
CA ALA A 71 23.80 12.81 3.54
C ALA A 71 25.25 12.28 3.54
N TYR A 72 25.94 12.54 4.64
CA TYR A 72 27.22 11.89 4.96
C TYR A 72 27.05 11.05 6.23
N PRO A 73 26.54 9.81 6.13
CA PRO A 73 26.50 8.94 7.29
C PRO A 73 27.89 8.55 7.72
N LYS A 74 28.03 8.35 9.02
CA LYS A 74 29.28 7.91 9.62
C LYS A 74 28.95 7.12 10.86
N PHE A 75 29.75 6.09 11.14
CA PHE A 75 29.67 5.38 12.41
C PHE A 75 29.71 6.36 13.60
N GLY A 76 28.76 6.20 14.52
CA GLY A 76 28.56 7.07 15.68
C GLY A 76 27.73 8.34 15.40
N GLY A 77 27.32 8.57 14.14
CA GLY A 77 26.44 9.66 13.73
C GLY A 77 27.05 10.56 12.66
N GLY A 78 26.38 10.64 11.52
CA GLY A 78 26.64 11.55 10.42
C GLY A 78 25.69 12.75 10.40
N HIS A 79 25.54 13.37 9.24
CA HIS A 79 24.61 14.50 9.07
C HIS A 79 24.01 14.57 7.66
N MET A 80 22.81 15.13 7.61
CA MET A 80 22.19 15.57 6.36
C MET A 80 22.93 16.78 5.81
N VAL A 81 23.16 16.78 4.50
CA VAL A 81 23.80 17.86 3.74
C VAL A 81 22.74 18.65 2.97
N ASN A 82 21.91 17.93 2.21
CA ASN A 82 20.77 18.49 1.48
C ASN A 82 19.49 17.78 1.93
N PRO A 83 18.40 18.53 2.20
CA PRO A 83 17.15 17.92 2.62
C PRO A 83 16.51 17.12 1.48
N ILE A 84 15.72 16.11 1.84
CA ILE A 84 14.80 15.43 0.95
C ILE A 84 13.74 16.44 0.50
N TYR A 85 13.39 16.45 -0.78
CA TYR A 85 12.33 17.32 -1.30
C TYR A 85 11.11 16.49 -1.66
N ILE A 86 9.93 16.88 -1.18
CA ILE A 86 8.67 16.19 -1.42
C ILE A 86 7.69 17.16 -2.07
N LEU A 87 7.17 16.79 -3.23
CA LEU A 87 6.14 17.53 -3.94
C LEU A 87 4.80 16.79 -3.88
N ILE A 88 3.84 17.37 -3.19
CA ILE A 88 2.45 16.90 -3.19
C ILE A 88 1.69 17.58 -4.33
N SER A 89 1.16 16.79 -5.25
CA SER A 89 0.41 17.23 -6.44
C SER A 89 -1.01 16.64 -6.42
N GLY A 90 -1.72 16.76 -7.54
CA GLY A 90 -3.08 16.24 -7.73
C GLY A 90 -4.15 17.32 -7.71
N ARG A 91 -5.36 16.96 -7.28
CA ARG A 91 -6.55 17.82 -7.27
C ARG A 91 -7.20 17.84 -5.89
N ALA A 92 -7.66 19.00 -5.46
CA ALA A 92 -8.51 19.14 -4.27
C ALA A 92 -9.52 20.28 -4.45
N THR A 93 -10.72 20.14 -3.90
CA THR A 93 -11.67 21.26 -3.81
C THR A 93 -11.19 22.25 -2.75
N MET A 94 -10.77 23.43 -3.17
CA MET A 94 -10.20 24.49 -2.30
C MET A 94 -11.23 25.52 -1.84
N GLU A 95 -12.31 25.67 -2.59
CA GLU A 95 -13.44 26.51 -2.21
C GLU A 95 -14.71 25.91 -2.80
N ILE A 96 -15.84 26.22 -2.17
CA ILE A 96 -17.13 25.72 -2.61
C ILE A 96 -18.23 26.71 -2.24
N LEU A 97 -19.19 26.92 -3.14
CA LEU A 97 -20.34 27.80 -2.90
C LEU A 97 -21.40 27.05 -2.08
N ASP A 98 -21.58 27.45 -0.82
CA ASP A 98 -22.72 27.04 -0.02
C ASP A 98 -23.97 27.79 -0.53
N LYS A 99 -24.74 27.17 -1.43
CA LYS A 99 -25.95 27.80 -1.99
C LYS A 99 -27.05 28.04 -0.95
N GLU A 100 -27.06 27.27 0.13
CA GLU A 100 -28.06 27.47 1.19
C GLU A 100 -27.76 28.77 1.96
N LYS A 101 -26.48 29.09 2.15
CA LYS A 101 -26.04 30.32 2.83
C LYS A 101 -25.70 31.47 1.89
N GLY A 102 -25.53 31.19 0.59
CA GLY A 102 -25.06 32.15 -0.40
C GLY A 102 -23.59 32.56 -0.24
N GLU A 103 -22.77 31.73 0.42
CA GLU A 103 -21.39 32.08 0.82
C GLU A 103 -20.35 31.12 0.22
N ILE A 104 -19.15 31.63 -0.05
CA ILE A 104 -18.02 30.78 -0.48
C ILE A 104 -17.27 30.27 0.74
N VAL A 105 -17.31 28.96 0.96
CA VAL A 105 -16.52 28.29 1.99
C VAL A 105 -15.12 28.03 1.44
N LYS A 106 -14.11 28.69 2.02
CA LYS A 106 -12.69 28.48 1.67
C LYS A 106 -12.06 27.39 2.54
N LEU A 107 -11.35 26.47 1.90
CA LEU A 107 -10.83 25.24 2.50
C LEU A 107 -9.31 25.23 2.37
N PRO A 108 -8.55 25.20 3.50
CA PRO A 108 -7.09 25.29 3.50
C PRO A 108 -6.43 23.97 3.10
N THR A 109 -6.78 23.44 1.92
CA THR A 109 -6.35 22.12 1.43
C THR A 109 -4.84 21.95 1.39
N GLY A 110 -4.11 22.96 0.92
CA GLY A 110 -2.63 22.92 0.87
C GLY A 110 -2.01 22.81 2.25
N THR A 111 -2.50 23.59 3.23
CA THR A 111 -2.06 23.51 4.63
C THR A 111 -2.33 22.12 5.21
N VAL A 112 -3.55 21.60 5.02
CA VAL A 112 -3.93 20.26 5.49
C VAL A 112 -3.06 19.17 4.87
N ALA A 113 -2.73 19.27 3.58
CA ALA A 113 -1.87 18.31 2.90
C ALA A 113 -0.45 18.31 3.47
N VAL A 114 0.16 19.49 3.63
CA VAL A 114 1.51 19.61 4.20
C VAL A 114 1.54 19.10 5.65
N GLU A 115 0.54 19.44 6.47
CA GLU A 115 0.43 18.96 7.85
C GLU A 115 0.27 17.44 7.93
N ALA A 116 -0.57 16.85 7.06
CA ALA A 116 -0.76 15.41 6.98
C ALA A 116 0.53 14.67 6.57
N ALA A 117 1.24 15.20 5.58
CA ALA A 117 2.54 14.66 5.16
C ALA A 117 3.57 14.72 6.29
N ARG A 118 3.69 15.87 6.99
CA ARG A 118 4.57 16.01 8.17
C ARG A 118 4.19 15.01 9.26
N ALA A 119 2.90 14.88 9.57
CA ALA A 119 2.43 13.94 10.60
C ALA A 119 2.74 12.48 10.23
N TYR A 120 2.54 12.10 8.97
CA TYR A 120 2.86 10.77 8.47
C TYR A 120 4.36 10.47 8.61
N LEU A 121 5.22 11.38 8.16
CA LEU A 121 6.67 11.19 8.23
C LEU A 121 7.16 11.12 9.68
N ARG A 122 6.68 11.99 10.59
CA ARG A 122 7.03 11.95 12.02
C ARG A 122 6.66 10.61 12.67
N LYS A 123 5.53 10.03 12.27
CA LYS A 123 5.07 8.74 12.78
C LYS A 123 5.87 7.57 12.20
N THR A 124 6.34 7.70 10.96
CA THR A 124 6.89 6.59 10.18
C THR A 124 8.41 6.50 10.28
N LEU A 125 9.13 7.62 10.32
CA LEU A 125 10.60 7.67 10.29
C LEU A 125 11.14 8.26 11.59
N ARG A 126 11.57 7.39 12.53
CA ARG A 126 11.96 7.77 13.90
C ARG A 126 13.18 8.69 13.96
N ASN A 127 14.07 8.60 12.98
CA ASN A 127 15.35 9.30 13.00
C ASN A 127 15.41 10.49 12.03
N LEU A 128 14.34 10.76 11.28
CA LEU A 128 14.24 11.89 10.37
C LEU A 128 13.76 13.15 11.09
N ASN A 129 14.54 14.23 11.05
CA ASN A 129 14.10 15.51 11.57
C ASN A 129 13.32 16.28 10.48
N ILE A 130 12.00 16.29 10.57
CA ILE A 130 11.11 16.87 9.55
C ILE A 130 11.30 18.38 9.32
N ASP A 131 11.83 19.12 10.29
CA ASP A 131 12.02 20.57 10.16
C ASP A 131 13.37 20.93 9.54
N ARG A 132 14.35 20.01 9.59
CA ARG A 132 15.71 20.19 9.06
C ARG A 132 15.95 19.39 7.78
N ASP A 133 15.49 18.15 7.74
CA ASP A 133 15.91 17.13 6.77
C ASP A 133 14.95 17.02 5.58
N VAL A 134 13.81 17.74 5.61
CA VAL A 134 12.76 17.62 4.59
C VAL A 134 12.17 18.98 4.22
N ILE A 135 12.02 19.21 2.92
CA ILE A 135 11.21 20.27 2.35
C ILE A 135 9.95 19.63 1.77
N ILE A 136 8.78 20.08 2.22
CA ILE A 136 7.49 19.61 1.70
C ILE A 136 6.79 20.77 1.02
N ASP A 137 6.59 20.65 -0.28
CA ASP A 137 5.84 21.60 -1.10
C ASP A 137 4.52 20.98 -1.55
N CYS A 138 3.52 21.84 -1.80
CA CYS A 138 2.22 21.46 -2.27
C CYS A 138 1.85 22.29 -3.51
N ARG A 139 1.55 21.59 -4.61
CA ARG A 139 1.10 22.14 -5.89
C ARG A 139 -0.20 21.49 -6.36
N MET A 140 -1.05 21.07 -5.43
CA MET A 140 -2.41 20.61 -5.76
C MET A 140 -3.17 21.69 -6.53
N GLY A 141 -3.83 21.29 -7.62
CA GLY A 141 -4.72 22.17 -8.38
C GLY A 141 -6.15 22.14 -7.84
N GLN A 142 -6.89 23.22 -8.07
CA GLN A 142 -8.32 23.25 -7.76
C GLN A 142 -9.09 22.27 -8.67
N GLY A 143 -9.98 21.48 -8.06
CA GLY A 143 -11.08 20.82 -8.77
C GLY A 143 -12.31 21.72 -8.78
N SER A 144 -12.92 21.97 -9.93
CA SER A 144 -14.13 22.79 -10.06
C SER A 144 -15.35 22.01 -9.56
N THR A 145 -16.05 22.45 -8.51
CA THR A 145 -17.37 21.90 -8.17
C THR A 145 -18.21 22.86 -7.32
N ASP A 146 -19.51 22.92 -7.64
CA ASP A 146 -20.54 23.65 -6.90
C ASP A 146 -21.20 22.72 -5.85
N LEU A 147 -21.56 23.21 -4.65
CA LEU A 147 -22.10 22.39 -3.55
C LEU A 147 -23.43 21.72 -3.95
N VAL A 148 -24.26 22.42 -4.73
CA VAL A 148 -25.51 21.82 -5.22
C VAL A 148 -25.25 20.73 -6.24
N GLU A 149 -24.27 20.85 -7.13
CA GLU A 149 -23.91 19.74 -8.02
C GLU A 149 -23.37 18.53 -7.23
N VAL A 150 -22.63 18.77 -6.14
CA VAL A 150 -22.17 17.71 -5.23
C VAL A 150 -23.35 17.03 -4.52
N PHE A 151 -24.32 17.79 -4.01
CA PHE A 151 -25.51 17.24 -3.34
C PHE A 151 -26.52 16.63 -4.32
N GLU A 152 -26.64 17.14 -5.54
CA GLU A 152 -27.51 16.59 -6.58
C GLU A 152 -26.98 15.26 -7.11
N ARG A 153 -25.65 15.11 -7.24
CA ARG A 153 -25.01 13.81 -7.47
C ARG A 153 -25.23 12.82 -6.31
N ARG A 154 -25.63 13.31 -5.14
CA ARG A 154 -25.96 12.54 -3.93
C ARG A 154 -27.43 12.10 -3.85
N LYS A 155 -28.26 12.42 -4.85
CA LYS A 155 -29.65 11.90 -4.92
C LYS A 155 -29.70 10.38 -5.08
N SER A 156 -28.59 9.73 -5.47
CA SER A 156 -28.41 8.28 -5.33
C SER A 156 -27.58 7.95 -4.09
N GLU A 157 -28.04 6.96 -3.31
CA GLU A 157 -27.33 6.46 -2.12
C GLU A 157 -25.94 5.90 -2.45
N ILE A 158 -25.78 5.38 -3.67
CA ILE A 158 -24.51 4.87 -4.20
C ILE A 158 -23.88 5.87 -5.19
N PRO A 159 -22.60 6.23 -5.03
CA PRO A 159 -21.92 7.14 -5.95
C PRO A 159 -21.65 6.49 -7.31
N LEU A 160 -21.54 7.35 -8.33
CA LEU A 160 -21.15 6.93 -9.68
C LEU A 160 -19.63 6.84 -9.80
N ALA A 161 -19.14 5.85 -10.54
CA ALA A 161 -17.73 5.65 -10.85
C ALA A 161 -17.15 6.89 -11.55
N ASN A 162 -16.04 7.38 -11.03
CA ASN A 162 -15.32 8.54 -11.57
C ASN A 162 -14.58 8.24 -12.89
N ASP A 163 -14.28 6.96 -13.14
CA ASP A 163 -13.44 6.51 -14.24
C ASP A 163 -13.82 5.08 -14.69
N THR A 164 -13.31 4.67 -15.84
CA THR A 164 -13.34 3.29 -16.34
C THR A 164 -12.00 2.63 -16.01
N SER A 165 -11.93 1.99 -14.85
CA SER A 165 -10.72 1.36 -14.31
C SER A 165 -11.04 -0.02 -13.76
N PHE A 166 -10.01 -0.74 -13.32
CA PHE A 166 -10.18 -2.10 -12.78
C PHE A 166 -9.40 -2.32 -11.50
N GLY A 167 -10.01 -3.09 -10.60
CA GLY A 167 -9.36 -3.62 -9.40
C GLY A 167 -9.09 -5.11 -9.55
N VAL A 168 -7.98 -5.57 -8.97
CA VAL A 168 -7.60 -6.97 -8.96
C VAL A 168 -7.27 -7.37 -7.52
N GLY A 169 -7.73 -8.56 -7.12
CA GLY A 169 -7.40 -9.15 -5.84
C GLY A 169 -7.34 -10.66 -5.93
N TYR A 170 -6.67 -11.27 -4.97
CA TYR A 170 -6.57 -12.72 -4.89
C TYR A 170 -6.38 -13.17 -3.45
N ALA A 171 -6.65 -14.46 -3.21
CA ALA A 171 -6.40 -15.15 -1.95
C ALA A 171 -6.38 -16.68 -2.17
N PRO A 172 -5.78 -17.46 -1.24
CA PRO A 172 -4.91 -16.99 -0.15
C PRO A 172 -3.57 -16.48 -0.68
N LEU A 173 -2.75 -15.93 0.22
CA LEU A 173 -1.33 -15.70 -0.09
C LEU A 173 -0.60 -17.04 -0.12
N SER A 174 0.35 -17.20 -1.05
CA SER A 174 1.32 -18.28 -1.07
C SER A 174 2.25 -18.21 0.15
N THR A 175 3.01 -19.28 0.39
CA THR A 175 4.00 -19.32 1.47
C THR A 175 5.06 -18.24 1.28
N THR A 176 5.54 -18.03 0.04
CA THR A 176 6.52 -16.98 -0.29
C THR A 176 5.94 -15.59 -0.08
N GLU A 177 4.69 -15.37 -0.53
CA GLU A 177 3.97 -14.10 -0.36
C GLU A 177 3.83 -13.73 1.12
N LYS A 178 3.40 -14.70 1.93
CA LYS A 178 3.27 -14.52 3.38
C LYS A 178 4.63 -14.28 4.05
N LEU A 179 5.66 -15.03 3.68
CA LEU A 179 7.00 -14.87 4.24
C LEU A 179 7.57 -13.47 3.97
N VAL A 180 7.47 -12.99 2.73
CA VAL A 180 7.95 -11.65 2.36
C VAL A 180 7.17 -10.56 3.08
N LEU A 181 5.84 -10.66 3.12
CA LEU A 181 4.98 -9.69 3.81
C LEU A 181 5.30 -9.59 5.31
N GLU A 182 5.34 -10.74 5.99
CA GLU A 182 5.53 -10.80 7.44
C GLU A 182 6.98 -10.50 7.83
N THR A 183 7.96 -10.78 6.98
CA THR A 183 9.37 -10.37 7.22
C THR A 183 9.48 -8.85 7.30
N GLU A 184 8.93 -8.10 6.33
CA GLU A 184 9.00 -6.63 6.38
C GLU A 184 8.24 -6.09 7.58
N LYS A 185 7.02 -6.58 7.85
CA LYS A 185 6.22 -6.14 9.00
C LYS A 185 6.91 -6.41 10.32
N PHE A 186 7.54 -7.58 10.46
CA PHE A 186 8.28 -7.94 11.66
C PHE A 186 9.48 -7.00 11.85
N LEU A 187 10.24 -6.74 10.79
CA LEU A 187 11.42 -5.87 10.90
C LEU A 187 11.08 -4.39 11.11
N ASN A 188 9.88 -3.98 10.72
CA ASN A 188 9.31 -2.66 11.00
C ASN A 188 8.34 -2.64 12.18
N SER A 189 8.24 -3.73 12.96
CA SER A 189 7.40 -3.77 14.15
C SER A 189 8.00 -2.92 15.27
N LYS A 190 7.14 -2.39 16.13
CA LYS A 190 7.57 -1.58 17.27
C LYS A 190 8.51 -2.37 18.18
N GLU A 191 8.20 -3.63 18.42
CA GLU A 191 8.96 -4.54 19.27
C GLU A 191 10.39 -4.73 18.73
N LEU A 192 10.53 -5.00 17.43
CA LEU A 192 11.86 -5.16 16.84
C LEU A 192 12.63 -3.83 16.79
N LYS A 193 11.95 -2.72 16.53
CA LYS A 193 12.54 -1.38 16.56
C LYS A 193 13.04 -0.96 17.94
N GLU A 194 12.39 -1.40 19.00
CA GLU A 194 12.83 -1.17 20.39
C GLU A 194 14.00 -2.08 20.77
N GLU A 195 13.99 -3.33 20.30
CA GLU A 195 15.07 -4.29 20.57
C GLU A 195 16.36 -3.97 19.78
N ILE A 196 16.23 -3.60 18.50
CA ILE A 196 17.33 -3.29 17.60
C ILE A 196 17.11 -1.91 16.96
N PRO A 197 17.34 -0.81 17.71
CA PRO A 197 17.05 0.55 17.24
C PRO A 197 17.84 0.96 15.99
N ALA A 198 18.98 0.30 15.74
CA ALA A 198 19.80 0.48 14.55
C ALA A 198 19.11 0.08 13.24
N VAL A 199 18.05 -0.76 13.29
CA VAL A 199 17.31 -1.14 12.07
C VAL A 199 16.46 0.04 11.61
N GLY A 200 16.81 0.66 10.50
CA GLY A 200 16.06 1.72 9.83
C GLY A 200 14.74 1.23 9.24
N GLU A 201 13.90 2.16 8.83
CA GLU A 201 12.55 1.88 8.35
C GLU A 201 12.49 1.51 6.87
N ASP A 202 13.52 1.88 6.10
CA ASP A 202 13.71 1.44 4.73
C ASP A 202 14.23 0.01 4.68
N ILE A 203 13.28 -0.88 4.40
CA ILE A 203 13.48 -2.31 4.30
C ILE A 203 12.79 -2.78 3.02
N LYS A 204 13.55 -3.36 2.11
CA LYS A 204 13.04 -4.04 0.92
C LYS A 204 13.29 -5.52 1.04
N VAL A 205 12.23 -6.32 0.92
CA VAL A 205 12.29 -7.78 1.02
C VAL A 205 11.95 -8.37 -0.34
N MET A 206 12.85 -9.18 -0.87
CA MET A 206 12.70 -9.91 -2.12
C MET A 206 12.75 -11.41 -1.83
N GLY A 207 11.70 -12.14 -2.18
CA GLY A 207 11.64 -13.59 -2.12
C GLY A 207 11.69 -14.17 -3.53
N LEU A 208 12.67 -15.05 -3.78
CA LEU A 208 12.72 -15.92 -4.95
C LEU A 208 12.55 -17.36 -4.47
N ARG A 209 11.50 -18.04 -4.92
CA ARG A 209 11.32 -19.46 -4.69
C ARG A 209 11.68 -20.25 -5.95
N GLU A 210 12.49 -21.29 -5.76
CA GLU A 210 12.89 -22.27 -6.77
C GLU A 210 12.62 -23.67 -6.20
N GLY A 211 11.50 -24.27 -6.62
CA GLY A 211 10.97 -25.50 -6.05
C GLY A 211 10.73 -25.36 -4.55
N LYS A 212 11.53 -26.08 -3.75
CA LYS A 212 11.48 -26.07 -2.28
C LYS A 212 12.52 -25.17 -1.61
N LYS A 213 13.30 -24.42 -2.38
CA LYS A 213 14.25 -23.42 -1.86
C LYS A 213 13.65 -22.02 -1.98
N ILE A 214 13.72 -21.22 -0.92
CA ILE A 214 13.40 -19.79 -0.96
C ILE A 214 14.65 -18.99 -0.62
N THR A 215 15.10 -18.17 -1.56
CA THR A 215 16.13 -17.16 -1.36
C THR A 215 15.45 -15.86 -0.94
N LEU A 216 15.66 -15.45 0.31
CA LEU A 216 15.09 -14.24 0.89
C LEU A 216 16.17 -13.17 1.01
N THR A 217 16.15 -12.18 0.13
CA THR A 217 17.10 -11.06 0.11
C THR A 217 16.47 -9.83 0.75
N ILE A 218 17.15 -9.25 1.73
CA ILE A 218 16.70 -8.11 2.50
C ILE A 218 17.71 -6.98 2.33
N ALA A 219 17.26 -5.86 1.75
CA ALA A 219 17.99 -4.60 1.82
C ALA A 219 17.40 -3.79 2.98
N MET A 220 18.23 -3.39 3.93
CA MET A 220 17.82 -2.80 5.20
C MET A 220 18.80 -1.70 5.58
N ALA A 221 18.30 -0.47 5.64
CA ALA A 221 19.08 0.66 6.12
C ALA A 221 19.47 0.45 7.59
N VAL A 222 20.73 0.70 7.93
CA VAL A 222 21.20 0.75 9.33
C VAL A 222 21.42 2.21 9.72
N VAL A 223 20.89 2.60 10.87
CA VAL A 223 20.93 3.99 11.36
C VAL A 223 22.23 4.24 12.11
N ASP A 224 22.98 5.22 11.65
CA ASP A 224 24.40 5.41 11.92
C ASP A 224 24.75 5.78 13.36
N LYS A 225 23.90 6.57 14.03
CA LYS A 225 24.10 6.97 15.43
C LYS A 225 24.00 5.80 16.42
N TYR A 226 23.50 4.65 16.00
CA TYR A 226 23.39 3.45 16.83
C TYR A 226 24.52 2.43 16.59
N VAL A 227 25.45 2.71 15.66
CA VAL A 227 26.56 1.80 15.33
C VAL A 227 27.86 2.59 15.23
N ASN A 228 28.86 2.25 16.05
CA ASN A 228 30.12 2.99 16.16
C ASN A 228 31.27 2.38 15.35
N SER A 229 31.04 1.24 14.70
CA SER A 229 32.06 0.51 13.96
C SER A 229 31.45 -0.41 12.90
N LEU A 230 32.30 -0.88 12.00
CA LEU A 230 31.95 -1.87 10.98
C LEU A 230 31.54 -3.21 11.64
N GLU A 231 32.20 -3.57 12.72
CA GLU A 231 31.89 -4.76 13.52
C GLU A 231 30.48 -4.69 14.12
N GLU A 232 30.10 -3.54 14.70
CA GLU A 232 28.75 -3.34 15.23
C GLU A 232 27.68 -3.40 14.13
N TYR A 233 27.98 -2.87 12.94
CA TYR A 233 27.09 -2.97 11.78
C TYR A 233 26.84 -4.43 11.37
N TYR A 234 27.89 -5.24 11.26
CA TYR A 234 27.74 -6.66 10.93
C TYR A 234 27.04 -7.46 12.04
N GLU A 235 27.22 -7.07 13.31
CA GLU A 235 26.49 -7.65 14.42
C GLU A 235 24.98 -7.35 14.34
N VAL A 236 24.58 -6.14 13.93
CA VAL A 236 23.17 -5.82 13.64
C VAL A 236 22.63 -6.73 12.53
N LYS A 237 23.37 -6.88 11.43
CA LYS A 237 22.98 -7.79 10.33
C LYS A 237 22.81 -9.23 10.83
N ARG A 238 23.73 -9.74 11.64
CA ARG A 238 23.68 -11.10 12.19
C ARG A 238 22.44 -11.31 13.06
N LYS A 239 22.17 -10.39 13.99
CA LYS A 239 20.97 -10.45 14.86
C LYS A 239 19.67 -10.43 14.06
N VAL A 240 19.60 -9.58 13.04
CA VAL A 240 18.43 -9.52 12.15
C VAL A 240 18.28 -10.84 11.39
N LYS A 241 19.37 -11.36 10.81
CA LYS A 241 19.35 -12.63 10.09
C LYS A 241 18.82 -13.77 10.95
N GLU A 242 19.32 -13.93 12.18
CA GLU A 242 18.88 -14.98 13.09
C GLU A 242 17.38 -14.89 13.42
N LYS A 243 16.86 -13.67 13.62
CA LYS A 243 15.44 -13.45 13.87
C LYS A 243 14.57 -13.76 12.66
N VAL A 244 14.99 -13.34 11.46
CA VAL A 244 14.28 -13.66 10.21
C VAL A 244 14.32 -15.16 9.94
N GLU A 245 15.43 -15.84 10.17
CA GLU A 245 15.53 -17.30 10.02
C GLU A 245 14.58 -18.03 10.99
N LYS A 246 14.40 -17.51 12.21
CA LYS A 246 13.40 -18.03 13.15
C LYS A 246 11.97 -17.84 12.63
N LEU A 247 11.64 -16.63 12.16
CA LEU A 247 10.33 -16.34 11.57
C LEU A 247 10.06 -17.23 10.34
N ALA A 248 11.07 -17.43 9.49
CA ALA A 248 10.98 -18.25 8.30
C ALA A 248 10.67 -19.72 8.64
N LYS A 249 11.27 -20.27 9.70
CA LYS A 249 10.95 -21.64 10.18
C LYS A 249 9.51 -21.78 10.67
N GLU A 250 8.87 -20.70 11.12
CA GLU A 250 7.48 -20.72 11.57
C GLU A 250 6.50 -20.63 10.39
N ILE A 251 6.80 -19.80 9.40
CA ILE A 251 5.93 -19.51 8.25
C ILE A 251 6.10 -20.53 7.11
N ALA A 252 7.34 -20.92 6.80
CA ALA A 252 7.69 -21.68 5.60
C ALA A 252 8.35 -23.03 5.96
N LYS A 253 7.67 -23.81 6.81
CA LYS A 253 8.17 -25.08 7.37
C LYS A 253 8.60 -26.12 6.32
N ASP A 254 7.92 -26.12 5.19
CA ASP A 254 8.14 -27.08 4.10
C ASP A 254 9.19 -26.59 3.08
N TYR A 255 9.87 -25.49 3.36
CA TYR A 255 10.85 -24.85 2.47
C TYR A 255 12.20 -24.69 3.16
N GLN A 256 13.27 -24.87 2.37
CA GLN A 256 14.61 -24.43 2.76
C GLN A 256 14.73 -22.92 2.48
N VAL A 257 14.74 -22.11 3.54
CA VAL A 257 14.89 -20.65 3.40
C VAL A 257 16.35 -20.23 3.63
N GLU A 258 16.91 -19.53 2.66
CA GLU A 258 18.24 -18.92 2.73
C GLU A 258 18.11 -17.40 2.82
N VAL A 259 18.59 -16.81 3.92
CA VAL A 259 18.44 -15.38 4.21
C VAL A 259 19.73 -14.62 3.91
N PHE A 260 19.61 -13.57 3.10
CA PHE A 260 20.66 -12.62 2.76
C PHE A 260 20.28 -11.22 3.20
N ILE A 261 21.23 -10.49 3.79
CA ILE A 261 21.02 -9.11 4.23
C ILE A 261 22.11 -8.23 3.63
N ASN A 262 21.70 -7.11 3.00
CA ASN A 262 22.57 -6.10 2.40
C ASN A 262 23.69 -6.73 1.57
N THR A 263 23.30 -7.39 0.48
CA THR A 263 24.20 -8.13 -0.41
C THR A 263 25.16 -7.24 -1.20
N ALA A 264 24.89 -5.93 -1.25
CA ALA A 264 25.74 -4.93 -1.89
C ALA A 264 26.91 -4.47 -1.01
N ASP A 265 26.95 -4.86 0.27
CA ASP A 265 28.05 -4.47 1.16
C ASP A 265 29.39 -5.04 0.67
N CYS A 266 30.43 -4.21 0.63
CA CYS A 266 31.77 -4.60 0.18
C CYS A 266 32.85 -3.79 0.90
N GLY A 267 33.67 -4.46 1.72
CA GLY A 267 34.70 -3.81 2.52
C GLY A 267 34.07 -2.82 3.52
N GLU A 268 34.47 -1.55 3.44
CA GLU A 268 33.90 -0.47 4.26
C GLU A 268 32.63 0.16 3.65
N SER A 269 32.27 -0.22 2.41
CA SER A 269 31.03 0.23 1.78
C SER A 269 29.85 -0.58 2.32
N VAL A 270 29.08 0.01 3.22
CA VAL A 270 27.94 -0.61 3.89
C VAL A 270 26.68 0.24 3.78
N TYR A 271 25.51 -0.39 3.85
CA TYR A 271 24.22 0.32 3.83
C TYR A 271 23.92 1.04 5.16
N LEU A 272 24.63 2.15 5.39
CA LEU A 272 24.52 3.02 6.55
C LEU A 272 23.74 4.29 6.19
N THR A 273 22.90 4.79 7.10
CA THR A 273 22.05 5.97 6.90
C THR A 273 21.94 6.82 8.16
N VAL A 274 21.73 8.13 8.05
CA VAL A 274 21.47 9.06 9.15
C VAL A 274 20.03 8.93 9.65
N THR A 275 19.08 8.80 8.73
CA THR A 275 17.64 8.95 8.97
C THR A 275 16.88 7.63 8.96
N GLY A 276 17.51 6.56 8.47
CA GLY A 276 16.88 5.25 8.32
C GLY A 276 16.16 5.04 6.99
N THR A 277 16.36 5.91 6.00
CA THR A 277 15.84 5.77 4.63
C THR A 277 16.89 6.10 3.57
N SER A 278 16.92 5.34 2.46
CA SER A 278 17.77 5.65 1.29
C SER A 278 17.43 6.98 0.63
N ALA A 279 16.24 7.54 0.88
CA ALA A 279 15.84 8.85 0.39
C ALA A 279 16.86 9.95 0.72
N GLU A 280 17.66 9.79 1.79
CA GLU A 280 18.70 10.74 2.15
C GLU A 280 19.93 10.73 1.20
N MET A 281 20.08 9.72 0.35
CA MET A 281 21.24 9.48 -0.52
C MET A 281 20.94 9.60 -2.01
N GLY A 282 19.81 10.21 -2.39
CA GLY A 282 19.46 10.43 -3.80
C GLY A 282 18.55 9.37 -4.40
N ASP A 283 18.03 8.41 -3.61
CA ASP A 283 16.97 7.52 -4.09
C ASP A 283 15.62 8.26 -4.10
N ASP A 284 15.02 8.35 -5.27
CA ASP A 284 13.73 9.00 -5.50
C ASP A 284 12.55 8.04 -5.30
N GLY A 285 11.34 8.59 -5.14
CA GLY A 285 10.12 7.79 -4.99
C GLY A 285 8.88 8.44 -5.56
N SER A 286 7.93 7.62 -6.02
CA SER A 286 6.63 8.11 -6.51
C SER A 286 5.46 7.20 -6.15
N VAL A 287 4.26 7.79 -6.04
CA VAL A 287 3.01 7.06 -5.77
C VAL A 287 2.78 5.96 -6.82
N GLY A 288 2.33 4.80 -6.37
CA GLY A 288 1.97 3.68 -7.25
C GLY A 288 3.14 2.90 -7.84
N ARG A 289 4.39 3.25 -7.50
CA ARG A 289 5.61 2.50 -7.86
C ARG A 289 6.00 1.44 -6.82
N GLY A 290 5.26 1.41 -5.71
CA GLY A 290 5.42 0.46 -4.63
C GLY A 290 4.51 -0.76 -4.73
N ASN A 291 4.09 -1.23 -3.56
CA ASN A 291 3.27 -2.41 -3.38
C ASN A 291 1.86 -2.23 -3.98
N ARG A 292 1.15 -3.34 -4.22
CA ARG A 292 -0.30 -3.33 -4.46
C ARG A 292 -1.05 -3.25 -3.12
N VAL A 293 -2.38 -3.17 -3.14
CA VAL A 293 -3.20 -2.98 -1.92
C VAL A 293 -3.09 -4.10 -0.88
N ASN A 294 -2.64 -5.30 -1.28
CA ASN A 294 -2.34 -6.40 -0.35
C ASN A 294 -0.95 -6.28 0.32
N GLY A 295 -0.17 -5.28 -0.08
CA GLY A 295 1.15 -5.01 0.44
C GLY A 295 2.30 -5.74 -0.28
N LEU A 296 2.07 -6.31 -1.45
CA LEU A 296 3.08 -7.06 -2.19
C LEU A 296 3.16 -6.64 -3.67
N ILE A 297 4.27 -6.98 -4.30
CA ILE A 297 4.48 -6.97 -5.75
C ILE A 297 4.68 -8.43 -6.16
N THR A 298 3.76 -8.96 -6.95
CA THR A 298 3.65 -10.41 -7.23
C THR A 298 3.53 -10.67 -8.72
N PRO A 299 4.64 -10.66 -9.49
CA PRO A 299 4.63 -10.84 -10.94
C PRO A 299 3.98 -12.14 -11.43
N PHE A 300 3.82 -13.14 -10.56
CA PHE A 300 3.16 -14.42 -10.88
C PHE A 300 1.64 -14.42 -10.63
N ARG A 301 1.10 -13.32 -10.11
CA ARG A 301 -0.33 -13.06 -9.88
C ARG A 301 -0.81 -11.94 -10.82
N PRO A 302 -2.10 -11.89 -11.16
CA PRO A 302 -2.65 -10.72 -11.83
C PRO A 302 -2.61 -9.52 -10.88
N MET A 303 -2.27 -8.34 -11.41
CA MET A 303 -2.19 -7.09 -10.65
C MET A 303 -2.89 -5.96 -11.40
N SER A 304 -3.44 -5.00 -10.64
CA SER A 304 -3.84 -3.71 -11.20
C SER A 304 -2.67 -2.72 -11.17
N MET A 305 -2.54 -1.95 -12.25
CA MET A 305 -1.60 -0.83 -12.32
C MET A 305 -2.14 0.45 -11.66
N GLU A 306 -3.41 0.45 -11.25
CA GLU A 306 -4.01 1.55 -10.50
C GLU A 306 -3.31 1.73 -9.15
N ALA A 307 -2.71 2.90 -8.94
CA ALA A 307 -2.26 3.31 -7.61
C ALA A 307 -3.49 3.52 -6.71
N ALA A 308 -3.55 2.92 -5.52
CA ALA A 308 -4.71 3.08 -4.64
C ALA A 308 -4.58 4.29 -3.68
N SER A 309 -3.36 4.57 -3.24
CA SER A 309 -3.07 5.61 -2.25
C SER A 309 -3.37 7.03 -2.75
N GLY A 310 -4.05 7.82 -1.95
CA GLY A 310 -4.38 9.22 -2.25
C GLY A 310 -5.60 9.45 -3.15
N LYS A 311 -6.14 8.40 -3.77
CA LYS A 311 -7.39 8.50 -4.53
C LYS A 311 -8.60 8.67 -3.62
N ASN A 312 -9.62 9.37 -4.12
CA ASN A 312 -10.87 9.60 -3.38
C ASN A 312 -11.53 8.29 -2.94
N PRO A 313 -11.82 8.10 -1.63
CA PRO A 313 -12.42 6.85 -1.15
C PRO A 313 -13.93 6.74 -1.41
N VAL A 314 -14.57 7.75 -2.00
CA VAL A 314 -16.03 7.77 -2.26
C VAL A 314 -16.37 7.20 -3.63
N ASN A 315 -15.66 7.61 -4.68
CA ASN A 315 -16.05 7.25 -6.05
C ASN A 315 -14.89 6.77 -6.93
N HIS A 316 -13.66 6.74 -6.40
CA HIS A 316 -12.52 6.29 -7.19
C HIS A 316 -12.43 4.77 -7.22
N VAL A 317 -12.92 4.18 -8.30
CA VAL A 317 -12.97 2.72 -8.49
C VAL A 317 -11.60 2.06 -8.52
N GLY A 318 -10.55 2.71 -9.08
CA GLY A 318 -9.17 2.24 -8.97
C GLY A 318 -8.71 1.95 -7.52
N LYS A 319 -9.21 2.67 -6.51
CA LYS A 319 -8.95 2.38 -5.10
C LYS A 319 -9.93 1.35 -4.54
N ILE A 320 -11.23 1.65 -4.68
CA ILE A 320 -12.31 0.88 -4.05
C ILE A 320 -12.32 -0.57 -4.57
N TYR A 321 -12.17 -0.77 -5.88
CA TYR A 321 -12.25 -2.10 -6.48
C TYR A 321 -11.02 -2.96 -6.20
N ASN A 322 -9.82 -2.38 -6.07
CA ASN A 322 -8.65 -3.16 -5.63
C ASN A 322 -8.86 -3.69 -4.21
N ILE A 323 -9.35 -2.84 -3.30
CA ILE A 323 -9.67 -3.24 -1.92
C ILE A 323 -10.79 -4.30 -1.90
N LEU A 324 -11.88 -4.03 -2.62
CA LEU A 324 -13.05 -4.91 -2.67
C LEU A 324 -12.70 -6.28 -3.26
N ALA A 325 -11.87 -6.33 -4.31
CA ALA A 325 -11.44 -7.57 -4.92
C ALA A 325 -10.66 -8.45 -3.94
N HIS A 326 -9.77 -7.87 -3.12
CA HIS A 326 -9.06 -8.63 -2.07
C HIS A 326 -9.97 -9.04 -0.91
N ILE A 327 -11.01 -8.26 -0.58
CA ILE A 327 -12.00 -8.66 0.42
C ILE A 327 -12.79 -9.87 -0.09
N ILE A 328 -13.34 -9.80 -1.30
CA ILE A 328 -14.11 -10.88 -1.91
C ILE A 328 -13.23 -12.13 -2.07
N ALA A 329 -12.02 -11.98 -2.61
CA ALA A 329 -11.13 -13.12 -2.83
C ALA A 329 -10.85 -13.87 -1.52
N ARG A 330 -10.60 -13.15 -0.42
CA ARG A 330 -10.35 -13.76 0.90
C ARG A 330 -11.55 -14.54 1.41
N GLU A 331 -12.75 -13.98 1.36
CA GLU A 331 -13.95 -14.68 1.85
C GLU A 331 -14.33 -15.87 0.93
N VAL A 332 -14.10 -15.77 -0.38
CA VAL A 332 -14.29 -16.89 -1.31
C VAL A 332 -13.25 -17.99 -1.06
N ALA A 333 -12.00 -17.63 -0.75
CA ALA A 333 -10.94 -18.60 -0.45
C ALA A 333 -11.18 -19.38 0.87
N GLU A 334 -12.11 -18.94 1.71
CA GLU A 334 -12.55 -19.69 2.91
C GLU A 334 -13.62 -20.75 2.59
N ILE A 335 -14.13 -20.80 1.36
CA ILE A 335 -15.04 -21.87 0.93
C ILE A 335 -14.24 -23.17 0.79
N GLU A 336 -14.74 -24.24 1.41
CA GLU A 336 -14.18 -25.60 1.26
C GLU A 336 -14.05 -25.99 -0.21
N GLY A 337 -12.89 -26.53 -0.60
CA GLY A 337 -12.57 -26.90 -1.97
C GLY A 337 -12.01 -25.77 -2.83
N VAL A 338 -11.90 -24.53 -2.33
CA VAL A 338 -11.20 -23.43 -3.01
C VAL A 338 -9.72 -23.45 -2.66
N LYS A 339 -8.88 -23.65 -3.67
CA LYS A 339 -7.42 -23.64 -3.53
C LYS A 339 -6.84 -22.25 -3.76
N GLU A 340 -7.30 -21.57 -4.80
CA GLU A 340 -6.98 -20.15 -5.08
C GLU A 340 -8.19 -19.44 -5.68
N CYS A 341 -8.35 -18.17 -5.35
CA CYS A 341 -9.38 -17.30 -5.89
C CYS A 341 -8.75 -16.00 -6.41
N TYR A 342 -9.15 -15.60 -7.61
CA TYR A 342 -8.77 -14.36 -8.27
C TYR A 342 -10.01 -13.57 -8.62
N VAL A 343 -10.05 -12.30 -8.25
CA VAL A 343 -11.19 -11.41 -8.46
C VAL A 343 -10.73 -10.21 -9.29
N ARG A 344 -11.47 -9.92 -10.37
CA ARG A 344 -11.29 -8.72 -11.20
C ARG A 344 -12.60 -7.96 -11.27
N ILE A 345 -12.57 -6.68 -10.96
CA ILE A 345 -13.76 -5.82 -10.99
C ILE A 345 -13.48 -4.66 -11.93
N LEU A 346 -14.29 -4.54 -13.00
CA LEU A 346 -14.16 -3.48 -14.00
C LEU A 346 -15.33 -2.50 -13.86
N SER A 347 -15.03 -1.21 -13.71
CA SER A 347 -16.04 -0.16 -13.74
C SER A 347 -16.36 0.26 -15.17
N GLN A 348 -17.41 1.05 -15.32
CA GLN A 348 -17.59 1.93 -16.46
C GLN A 348 -17.92 3.31 -15.89
N ILE A 349 -17.22 4.35 -16.36
CA ILE A 349 -17.43 5.72 -15.90
C ILE A 349 -18.92 6.10 -15.96
N GLY A 350 -19.42 6.73 -14.89
CA GLY A 350 -20.82 7.15 -14.77
C GLY A 350 -21.80 6.06 -14.35
N ARG A 351 -21.37 4.80 -14.13
CA ARG A 351 -22.20 3.76 -13.51
C ARG A 351 -22.10 3.76 -11.98
N PRO A 352 -23.15 3.36 -11.24
CA PRO A 352 -23.04 3.15 -9.80
C PRO A 352 -21.89 2.19 -9.45
N ILE A 353 -21.11 2.52 -8.42
CA ILE A 353 -19.93 1.70 -8.07
C ILE A 353 -20.29 0.29 -7.55
N ASN A 354 -21.53 0.05 -7.12
CA ASN A 354 -22.04 -1.29 -6.78
C ASN A 354 -22.55 -2.09 -7.99
N GLU A 355 -22.56 -1.50 -9.19
CA GLU A 355 -22.96 -2.15 -10.43
C GLU A 355 -21.80 -2.16 -11.45
N PRO A 356 -20.71 -2.88 -11.17
CA PRO A 356 -19.57 -2.96 -12.08
C PRO A 356 -19.99 -3.49 -13.45
N LYS A 357 -19.23 -3.13 -14.49
CA LYS A 357 -19.43 -3.66 -15.84
C LYS A 357 -19.28 -5.18 -15.86
N ILE A 358 -18.34 -5.69 -15.08
CA ILE A 358 -18.16 -7.10 -14.79
C ILE A 358 -17.41 -7.27 -13.46
N LEU A 359 -17.81 -8.29 -12.70
CA LEU A 359 -17.07 -8.85 -11.59
C LEU A 359 -16.75 -10.31 -11.96
N ASP A 360 -15.50 -10.57 -12.29
CA ASP A 360 -14.98 -11.88 -12.71
C ASP A 360 -14.29 -12.56 -11.52
N ILE A 361 -14.72 -13.76 -11.17
CA ILE A 361 -14.15 -14.61 -10.13
C ILE A 361 -13.62 -15.89 -10.78
N GLU A 362 -12.31 -16.06 -10.75
CA GLU A 362 -11.61 -17.25 -11.22
C GLU A 362 -11.16 -18.08 -10.04
N ILE A 363 -11.57 -19.35 -10.01
CA ILE A 363 -11.30 -20.26 -8.90
C ILE A 363 -10.50 -21.45 -9.39
N ILE A 364 -9.38 -21.73 -8.73
CA ILE A 364 -8.72 -23.04 -8.80
C ILE A 364 -9.29 -23.88 -7.66
N THR A 365 -9.84 -25.05 -7.99
CA THR A 365 -10.43 -25.96 -7.01
C THR A 365 -9.39 -26.95 -6.50
N GLU A 366 -9.62 -27.48 -5.30
CA GLU A 366 -8.97 -28.69 -4.83
C GLU A 366 -9.40 -29.90 -5.68
N GLU A 367 -8.61 -30.99 -5.61
CA GLU A 367 -8.95 -32.23 -6.30
C GLU A 367 -10.23 -32.84 -5.72
N GLY A 368 -11.16 -33.26 -6.58
CA GLY A 368 -12.44 -33.82 -6.18
C GLY A 368 -13.58 -32.81 -5.99
N TYR A 369 -13.29 -31.49 -5.97
CA TYR A 369 -14.32 -30.45 -5.87
C TYR A 369 -14.77 -29.94 -7.25
N SER A 370 -16.06 -29.63 -7.36
CA SER A 370 -16.71 -29.10 -8.56
C SER A 370 -16.95 -27.60 -8.42
N ILE A 371 -16.78 -26.86 -9.53
CA ILE A 371 -17.01 -25.41 -9.53
C ILE A 371 -18.50 -25.10 -9.35
N GLU A 372 -19.37 -25.99 -9.82
CA GLU A 372 -20.83 -25.90 -9.73
C GLU A 372 -21.32 -25.87 -8.27
N GLU A 373 -20.58 -26.48 -7.34
CA GLU A 373 -20.88 -26.47 -5.90
C GLU A 373 -20.42 -25.19 -5.20
N ILE A 374 -19.34 -24.58 -5.70
CA ILE A 374 -18.70 -23.38 -5.12
C ILE A 374 -19.32 -22.09 -5.67
N GLU A 375 -19.71 -22.09 -6.94
CA GLU A 375 -20.20 -20.92 -7.68
C GLU A 375 -21.33 -20.16 -6.96
N PRO A 376 -22.40 -20.82 -6.45
CA PRO A 376 -23.48 -20.10 -5.78
C PRO A 376 -22.99 -19.31 -4.57
N ARG A 377 -22.15 -19.92 -3.73
CA ARG A 377 -21.58 -19.28 -2.54
C ARG A 377 -20.65 -18.13 -2.92
N ALA A 378 -19.84 -18.28 -3.96
CA ALA A 378 -18.96 -17.22 -4.44
C ALA A 378 -19.75 -16.02 -4.99
N LYS A 379 -20.87 -16.26 -5.70
CA LYS A 379 -21.80 -15.21 -6.15
C LYS A 379 -22.43 -14.49 -4.97
N ASP A 380 -22.93 -15.21 -3.96
CA ASP A 380 -23.54 -14.61 -2.77
C ASP A 380 -22.55 -13.70 -2.03
N ILE A 381 -21.30 -14.11 -1.88
CA ILE A 381 -20.23 -13.28 -1.28
C ILE A 381 -19.99 -12.01 -2.10
N ALA A 382 -19.91 -12.13 -3.42
CA ALA A 382 -19.68 -11.00 -4.31
C ALA A 382 -20.84 -10.00 -4.26
N GLU A 383 -22.09 -10.47 -4.31
CA GLU A 383 -23.29 -9.65 -4.19
C GLU A 383 -23.36 -8.95 -2.84
N LYS A 384 -23.10 -9.69 -1.75
CA LYS A 384 -23.00 -9.14 -0.39
C LYS A 384 -22.02 -7.98 -0.34
N TRP A 385 -20.81 -8.14 -0.89
CA TRP A 385 -19.79 -7.09 -0.84
C TRP A 385 -20.06 -5.90 -1.76
N LEU A 386 -20.67 -6.13 -2.93
CA LEU A 386 -21.16 -5.03 -3.78
C LEU A 386 -22.21 -4.19 -3.06
N ASN A 387 -23.13 -4.83 -2.33
CA ASN A 387 -24.14 -4.13 -1.52
C ASN A 387 -23.53 -3.43 -0.30
N LYS A 388 -22.40 -3.92 0.22
CA LYS A 388 -21.65 -3.36 1.36
C LYS A 388 -20.52 -2.42 0.98
N ILE A 389 -20.41 -1.98 -0.27
CA ILE A 389 -19.40 -1.00 -0.69
C ILE A 389 -19.37 0.25 0.21
N PRO A 390 -20.51 0.83 0.66
CA PRO A 390 -20.48 1.94 1.60
C PRO A 390 -19.74 1.66 2.92
N GLU A 391 -19.81 0.44 3.43
CA GLU A 391 -19.05 0.03 4.62
C GLU A 391 -17.54 0.02 4.32
N VAL A 392 -17.14 -0.47 3.15
CA VAL A 392 -15.74 -0.46 2.71
C VAL A 392 -15.23 0.97 2.56
N MET A 393 -16.01 1.86 1.94
CA MET A 393 -15.67 3.28 1.82
C MET A 393 -15.44 3.92 3.19
N GLU A 394 -16.33 3.67 4.15
CA GLU A 394 -16.20 4.23 5.51
C GLU A 394 -14.94 3.74 6.22
N LYS A 395 -14.61 2.45 6.08
CA LYS A 395 -13.38 1.87 6.64
C LYS A 395 -12.13 2.51 6.06
N VAL A 396 -12.11 2.75 4.74
CA VAL A 396 -11.01 3.46 4.08
C VAL A 396 -10.91 4.90 4.58
N ILE A 397 -12.04 5.61 4.69
CA ILE A 397 -12.07 7.00 5.19
C ILE A 397 -11.54 7.10 6.63
N LYS A 398 -11.78 6.09 7.46
CA LYS A 398 -11.26 6.01 8.84
C LYS A 398 -9.79 5.55 8.92
N GLY A 399 -9.18 5.15 7.81
CA GLY A 399 -7.83 4.58 7.77
C GLY A 399 -7.73 3.18 8.39
N GLU A 400 -8.85 2.43 8.46
CA GLU A 400 -8.89 1.06 8.98
C GLU A 400 -8.38 0.03 7.95
N ILE A 401 -8.33 0.38 6.66
CA ILE A 401 -7.85 -0.46 5.57
C ILE A 401 -6.59 0.18 4.97
N LYS A 402 -5.52 -0.61 4.85
CA LYS A 402 -4.29 -0.20 4.17
C LYS A 402 -4.44 -0.24 2.66
N THR A 403 -3.66 0.60 1.96
CA THR A 403 -3.69 0.73 0.50
C THR A 403 -2.40 0.28 -0.19
N PHE A 404 -1.39 -0.16 0.58
CA PHE A 404 -0.08 -0.65 0.12
C PHE A 404 0.68 -1.40 1.23
#